data_AF-A0A960Q105-F1
#
_entry.id   AF-A0A960Q105-F1
#
_cell.length_a   1.000
_cell.length_b   1.000
_cell.length_c   1.000
_cell.angle_alpha   90.00
_cell.angle_beta   90.00
_cell.angle_gamma   90.00
#
_symmetry.space_group_name_H-M   'P 1'
#
loop_
_entity.id
_entity.type
_entity.pdbx_description
1 polymer ?
#
loop_
_entity_poly.entity_id
_entity_poly.type
_entity_poly.pdbx_seq_one_letter_code
_entity_poly.pdbx_strand_id
1 'polypeptide(L)'
;MSLDAVQLFVGIEISTRLQEHLDSCKKAEQIYLQPGSGFLEEVSFGTSRYLGRWVHNPLPGPDFDNVFRNVLSLLKRVVPNFRLQQEMVQVFGVPAPTETGTSRDAPPLAF
;
A
#
# COMPACT_ATOMS: atom_id res chain seq x y z
N MET A 1 7.00 -22.16 15.35
CA MET A 1 6.99 -20.69 15.17
C MET A 1 6.56 -20.43 13.74
N SER A 2 5.29 -20.12 13.52
CA SER A 2 4.87 -19.60 12.21
C SER A 2 5.46 -18.19 12.14
N LEU A 3 6.30 -17.92 11.15
CA LEU A 3 6.56 -16.53 10.77
C LEU A 3 5.24 -16.05 10.18
N ASP A 4 4.42 -15.37 10.97
CA ASP A 4 3.32 -14.58 10.44
C ASP A 4 3.91 -13.73 9.31
N ALA A 5 3.49 -14.01 8.08
CA ALA A 5 4.16 -13.48 6.90
C ALA A 5 4.09 -11.94 6.95
N VAL A 6 5.19 -11.28 7.26
CA VAL A 6 5.27 -9.82 7.23
C VAL A 6 5.10 -9.40 5.78
N GLN A 7 4.00 -8.72 5.48
CA GLN A 7 3.79 -8.12 4.18
C GLN A 7 4.54 -6.80 4.12
N LEU A 8 5.28 -6.59 3.04
CA LEU A 8 5.99 -5.34 2.84
C LEU A 8 5.12 -4.38 2.03
N PHE A 9 5.09 -3.12 2.43
CA PHE A 9 4.46 -2.04 1.67
C PHE A 9 5.53 -1.03 1.28
N VAL A 10 5.57 -0.66 0.00
CA VAL A 10 6.52 0.34 -0.53
C VAL A 10 5.74 1.52 -1.08
N GLY A 11 5.91 2.70 -0.49
CA GLY A 11 5.10 3.86 -0.85
C GLY A 11 5.61 5.17 -0.31
N ILE A 12 4.90 6.25 -0.61
CA ILE A 12 5.19 7.61 -0.12
C ILE A 12 4.06 8.08 0.79
N GLU A 13 4.37 8.91 1.78
CA GLU A 13 3.36 9.53 2.63
C GLU A 13 2.50 10.53 1.83
N ILE A 14 1.19 10.48 2.05
CA ILE A 14 0.22 11.41 1.47
C ILE A 14 0.22 12.70 2.29
N SER A 15 1.16 13.58 1.95
CA SER A 15 1.14 14.98 2.41
C SER A 15 -0.02 15.76 1.78
N THR A 16 -0.40 16.89 2.38
CA THR A 16 -1.41 17.81 1.82
C THR A 16 -1.10 18.20 0.38
N ARG A 17 0.17 18.49 0.07
CA ARG A 17 0.59 18.84 -1.29
C ARG A 17 0.41 17.66 -2.26
N LEU A 18 0.73 16.44 -1.83
CA LEU A 18 0.51 15.26 -2.68
C LEU A 18 -0.99 15.03 -2.90
N GLN A 19 -1.82 15.23 -1.87
CA GLN A 19 -3.28 15.10 -1.97
C GLN A 19 -3.83 16.07 -3.03
N GLU A 20 -3.43 17.34 -3.03
CA GLU A 20 -3.87 18.31 -4.05
C GLU A 20 -3.57 17.83 -5.49
N HIS A 21 -2.41 17.19 -5.69
CA HIS A 21 -2.07 16.61 -6.98
C HIS A 21 -2.91 15.35 -7.30
N LEU A 22 -3.20 14.51 -6.31
CA LEU A 22 -4.07 13.34 -6.46
C LEU A 22 -5.52 13.75 -6.78
N ASP A 23 -6.02 14.82 -6.18
CA ASP A 23 -7.36 15.36 -6.45
C ASP A 23 -7.48 15.89 -7.89
N SER A 24 -6.35 16.33 -8.46
CA SER A 24 -6.24 16.73 -9.87
C SER A 24 -5.95 15.57 -10.85
N CYS A 25 -5.90 14.33 -10.36
CA CYS A 25 -5.59 13.14 -11.16
C CYS A 25 -6.59 12.97 -12.30
N LYS A 26 -6.07 12.73 -13.51
CA LYS A 26 -6.89 12.51 -14.71
C LYS A 26 -7.72 11.24 -14.53
N LYS A 27 -8.98 11.28 -14.99
CA LYS A 27 -9.91 10.14 -14.92
C LYS A 27 -9.34 8.84 -15.50
N ALA A 28 -8.55 8.92 -16.57
CA ALA A 28 -7.89 7.77 -17.19
C ALA A 28 -6.85 7.09 -16.28
N GLU A 29 -6.23 7.84 -15.37
CA GLU A 29 -5.17 7.36 -14.48
C GLU A 29 -5.72 6.88 -13.12
N GLN A 30 -7.00 7.13 -12.82
CA GLN A 30 -7.66 6.66 -11.59
C GLN A 30 -7.70 5.12 -11.49
N ILE A 31 -7.59 4.41 -12.62
CA ILE A 31 -7.48 2.94 -12.62
C ILE A 31 -6.26 2.44 -11.83
N TYR A 32 -5.18 3.23 -11.77
CA TYR A 32 -3.97 2.90 -11.02
C TYR A 32 -4.12 3.11 -9.52
N LEU A 33 -5.21 3.73 -9.05
CA LEU A 33 -5.51 4.02 -7.64
C LEU A 33 -6.63 3.14 -7.09
N GLN A 34 -7.18 2.23 -7.91
CA GLN A 34 -8.27 1.37 -7.45
C GLN A 34 -7.76 0.30 -6.48
N PRO A 35 -8.41 0.09 -5.33
CA PRO A 35 -8.07 -0.99 -4.41
C PRO A 35 -8.08 -2.35 -5.13
N GLY A 36 -7.04 -3.17 -4.91
CA GLY A 36 -6.94 -4.50 -5.53
C GLY A 36 -6.57 -4.48 -7.02
N SER A 37 -6.28 -3.32 -7.60
CA SER A 37 -5.79 -3.22 -9.00
C SER A 37 -4.39 -3.81 -9.20
N GLY A 38 -3.66 -4.07 -8.11
CA GLY A 38 -2.26 -4.52 -8.13
C GLY A 38 -1.26 -3.42 -8.48
N PHE A 39 -1.73 -2.16 -8.66
CA PHE A 39 -0.91 -0.98 -8.92
C PHE A 39 -0.61 -0.21 -7.64
N LEU A 40 -1.22 0.96 -7.45
CA LEU A 40 -1.09 1.77 -6.24
C LEU A 40 -2.34 1.63 -5.38
N GLU A 41 -2.13 1.56 -4.08
CA GLU A 41 -3.15 1.51 -3.06
C GLU A 41 -2.84 2.55 -1.98
N GLU A 42 -3.90 3.21 -1.52
CA GLU A 42 -3.85 4.05 -0.33
C GLU A 42 -4.04 3.18 0.92
N VAL A 43 -3.08 3.27 1.84
CA VAL A 43 -3.11 2.56 3.12
C VAL A 43 -2.93 3.55 4.26
N SER A 44 -3.51 3.25 5.41
CA SER A 44 -3.33 4.04 6.62
C SER A 44 -2.47 3.26 7.61
N PHE A 45 -1.36 3.87 8.06
CA PHE A 45 -0.54 3.35 9.15
C PHE A 45 -0.53 4.37 10.29
N GLY A 46 -1.11 3.99 11.42
CA GLY A 46 -1.31 4.91 12.54
C GLY A 46 -2.16 6.12 12.12
N THR A 47 -1.58 7.31 12.19
CA THR A 47 -2.23 8.58 11.82
C THR A 47 -1.89 9.07 10.42
N SER A 48 -0.95 8.41 9.74
CA SER A 48 -0.46 8.81 8.42
C SER A 48 -1.07 7.92 7.33
N ARG A 49 -1.28 8.52 6.16
CA ARG A 49 -1.76 7.83 4.96
C ARG A 49 -0.61 7.71 3.97
N TYR A 50 -0.56 6.61 3.24
CA TYR A 50 0.51 6.30 2.32
C TYR A 50 -0.07 5.81 1.00
N LEU A 51 0.56 6.18 -0.12
CA LEU A 51 0.23 5.70 -1.45
C LEU A 51 1.39 4.87 -1.98
N GLY A 52 1.12 3.62 -2.35
CA GLY A 52 2.18 2.67 -2.67
C GLY A 52 1.67 1.30 -3.07
N ARG A 53 2.53 0.29 -2.97
CA ARG A 53 2.22 -1.07 -3.43
C ARG A 53 2.62 -2.12 -2.39
N TRP A 54 1.77 -3.13 -2.22
CA TRP A 54 2.07 -4.32 -1.45
C TRP A 54 3.03 -5.26 -2.18
N VAL A 55 3.97 -5.82 -1.43
CA VAL A 55 4.99 -6.77 -1.90
C VAL A 55 4.77 -8.09 -1.16
N HIS A 56 4.24 -9.08 -1.88
CA HIS A 56 3.73 -10.34 -1.31
C HIS A 56 4.78 -11.44 -1.09
N ASN A 57 6.08 -11.19 -1.26
CA ASN A 57 7.11 -12.22 -1.13
C ASN A 57 8.40 -11.62 -0.57
N PRO A 58 9.27 -12.38 0.14
CA PRO A 58 10.62 -11.95 0.41
C PRO A 58 11.39 -11.99 -0.92
N LEU A 59 11.29 -10.89 -1.66
CA LEU A 59 12.03 -10.68 -2.89
C LEU A 59 13.52 -10.57 -2.54
N PRO A 60 14.42 -11.33 -3.19
CA PRO A 60 15.85 -11.11 -3.05
C PRO A 60 16.19 -9.69 -3.50
N GLY A 61 17.09 -9.02 -2.77
CA GLY A 61 17.48 -7.61 -2.93
C GLY A 61 17.36 -6.96 -4.33
N PRO A 62 17.90 -7.54 -5.43
CA PRO A 62 17.83 -6.94 -6.77
C PRO A 62 16.40 -6.66 -7.29
N ASP A 63 15.38 -7.36 -6.79
CA ASP A 63 13.98 -7.12 -7.15
C ASP A 63 13.37 -5.92 -6.41
N PHE A 64 13.96 -5.52 -5.28
CA PHE A 64 13.45 -4.40 -4.48
C PHE A 64 13.66 -3.06 -5.16
N ASP A 65 14.82 -2.85 -5.80
CA ASP A 65 15.07 -1.69 -6.67
C ASP A 65 14.08 -1.63 -7.83
N ASN A 66 13.66 -2.80 -8.33
CA ASN A 66 12.68 -2.88 -9.41
C ASN A 66 11.29 -2.46 -8.92
N VAL A 67 10.90 -2.88 -7.70
CA VAL A 67 9.68 -2.41 -7.04
C VAL A 67 9.73 -0.90 -6.82
N PHE A 68 10.82 -0.36 -6.29
CA PHE A 68 10.98 1.09 -6.10
C PHE A 68 10.80 1.86 -7.41
N ARG A 69 11.48 1.44 -8.49
CA ARG A 69 11.32 2.07 -9.81
C ARG A 69 9.91 1.96 -10.35
N ASN A 70 9.25 0.83 -10.12
CA ASN A 70 7.86 0.61 -10.54
C ASN A 70 6.88 1.50 -9.78
N VAL A 71 7.00 1.60 -8.45
CA VAL A 71 6.17 2.49 -7.63
C VAL A 71 6.40 3.94 -8.04
N LEU A 72 7.65 4.36 -8.22
CA LEU A 72 7.98 5.72 -8.67
C LEU A 72 7.44 6.02 -10.06
N SER A 73 7.47 5.08 -11.01
CA SER A 73 6.94 5.30 -12.35
C SER A 73 5.41 5.41 -12.37
N LEU A 74 4.72 4.61 -11.55
CA LEU A 74 3.27 4.71 -11.36
C LEU A 74 2.90 6.04 -10.68
N LEU A 75 3.62 6.45 -9.64
CA LEU A 75 3.40 7.73 -8.98
C LEU A 75 3.63 8.89 -9.96
N LYS A 76 4.71 8.88 -10.76
CA LYS A 76 4.94 9.90 -11.81
C LYS A 76 3.82 9.94 -12.84
N ARG A 77 3.14 8.81 -13.08
CA ARG A 77 2.04 8.73 -14.03
C ARG A 77 0.76 9.35 -13.47
N VAL A 78 0.45 9.07 -12.20
CA VAL A 78 -0.75 9.58 -11.52
C VAL A 78 -0.58 11.06 -11.13
N VAL A 79 0.61 11.46 -10.66
CA VAL A 79 0.93 12.83 -10.23
C VAL A 79 2.11 13.41 -11.01
N PRO A 80 1.98 13.65 -12.33
CA PRO A 80 3.10 14.05 -13.19
C PRO A 80 3.74 15.39 -12.85
N ASN A 81 2.99 16.28 -12.19
CA ASN A 81 3.46 17.61 -11.78
C ASN A 81 4.04 17.64 -10.35
N PHE A 82 4.01 16.52 -9.63
CA PHE A 82 4.60 16.42 -8.30
C PHE A 82 6.06 16.00 -8.40
N ARG A 83 6.95 16.72 -7.72
CA ARG A 83 8.40 16.43 -7.73
C ARG A 83 8.70 15.26 -6.78
N LEU A 84 8.59 14.05 -7.30
CA LEU A 84 8.96 12.82 -6.60
C LEU A 84 10.48 12.70 -6.46
N GLN A 85 10.93 12.46 -5.23
CA GLN A 85 12.33 12.11 -4.92
C GLN A 85 12.37 10.68 -4.38
N GLN A 86 13.48 9.96 -4.62
CA GLN A 86 13.59 8.56 -4.22
C GLN A 86 13.57 8.40 -2.70
N GLU A 87 14.10 9.40 -2.00
CA GLU A 87 14.17 9.51 -0.54
C GLU A 87 12.79 9.62 0.11
N MET A 88 11.75 9.97 -0.66
CA MET A 88 10.37 10.01 -0.16
C MET A 88 9.76 8.62 -0.02
N VAL A 89 10.32 7.61 -0.70
CA VAL A 89 9.77 6.26 -0.69
C VAL A 89 10.24 5.53 0.55
N GLN A 90 9.26 5.03 1.30
CA GLN A 90 9.42 4.33 2.55
C GLN A 90 8.98 2.87 2.39
N VAL A 91 9.59 1.99 3.19
CA VAL A 91 9.26 0.57 3.25
C VAL A 91 8.71 0.26 4.63
N PHE A 92 7.51 -0.31 4.67
CA PHE A 92 6.84 -0.70 5.90
C PHE A 92 6.70 -2.21 5.96
N GLY A 93 7.02 -2.80 7.10
CA GLY A 93 6.66 -4.17 7.43
C GLY A 93 5.34 -4.19 8.15
N VAL A 94 4.33 -4.83 7.58
CA VAL A 94 3.01 -4.98 8.15
C VAL A 94 2.83 -6.44 8.54
N PRO A 95 2.66 -6.77 9.82
CA PRO A 95 2.31 -8.13 10.21
C PRO A 95 0.99 -8.50 9.54
N ALA A 96 0.95 -9.65 8.85
CA ALA A 96 -0.31 -10.15 8.31
C ALA A 96 -1.36 -10.22 9.42
N PRO A 97 -2.64 -9.89 9.14
CA PRO A 97 -3.69 -10.04 10.13
C PRO A 97 -3.72 -11.50 10.55
N THR A 98 -3.27 -11.78 11.78
CA THR A 98 -3.48 -13.07 12.43
C THR A 98 -4.98 -13.27 12.47
N GLU A 99 -5.49 -14.28 11.77
CA GLU A 99 -6.90 -14.68 11.84
C GLU A 99 -7.27 -14.85 13.30
N THR A 100 -7.85 -13.81 13.88
CA THR A 100 -8.25 -13.82 15.29
C THR A 100 -9.52 -14.62 15.31
N GLY A 101 -9.41 -15.86 15.78
CA GLY A 101 -10.47 -16.85 15.75
C GLY A 101 -11.83 -16.25 16.11
N THR A 102 -12.78 -16.38 15.19
CA THR A 102 -14.19 -16.16 15.47
C THR A 102 -14.59 -17.10 16.60
N SER A 103 -14.67 -16.57 17.81
CA SER A 103 -15.36 -17.20 18.94
C SER A 103 -16.81 -17.43 18.52
N ARG A 104 -17.09 -18.63 18.03
CA ARG A 104 -18.43 -19.20 17.96
C ARG A 104 -18.79 -19.67 19.35
N ASP A 105 -19.04 -18.73 20.25
CA ASP A 105 -19.73 -18.97 21.51
C ASP A 105 -21.06 -18.22 21.46
N ALA A 106 -21.97 -18.74 20.64
CA ALA A 106 -23.39 -18.45 20.75
C ALA A 106 -24.05 -19.72 21.30
N PRO A 107 -24.69 -19.67 22.47
CA PRO A 107 -25.35 -20.85 23.01
C PRO A 107 -26.51 -21.26 22.10
N PRO A 108 -26.85 -22.56 22.02
CA PRO A 108 -27.98 -23.00 21.23
C PRO A 108 -29.26 -22.38 21.78
N LEU A 109 -30.01 -21.69 20.91
CA LEU A 109 -31.37 -21.29 21.21
C LEU A 109 -32.20 -22.57 21.35
N ALA A 110 -32.64 -22.84 22.58
CA ALA A 110 -33.66 -23.85 22.86
C ALA A 110 -35.02 -23.29 22.42
N PHE A 111 -35.67 -23.99 21.49
CA PHE A 111 -37.11 -23.97 21.26
C PHE A 111 -37.58 -25.39 20.97
#